data_AF-A0A9W5ES29-F1
#
_entry.id   AF-A0A9W5ES29-F1
#
_cell.length_a   1.000
_cell.length_b   1.000
_cell.length_c   1.000
_cell.angle_alpha   90.00
_cell.angle_beta   90.00
_cell.angle_gamma   90.00
#
_symmetry.space_group_name_H-M   'P 1'
#
loop_
_entity.id
_entity.type
_entity.pdbx_description
1 polymer ?
#
loop_
_entity_poly.entity_id
_entity_poly.type
_entity_poly.pdbx_seq_one_letter_code
_entity_poly.pdbx_strand_id
1 'polypeptide(L)'
;MVGNFAFHLEQAGEASDFVDIKTQEVDAPKGIFPFYIPGFDGFLGRDCIDNLNLILARGKDIQAEPEIAIRCEFEYENGIIKDITPIAFMAFNDASIRGDKTATKISQKKNFSSGSKGFGNEIKIDKFDETGICNDYSLVSFLKSNEEFFRYGECAKISEYNYIYAKLLGWIKDTFNSQKDFSVLEDLGEILRKSGYKKDVIITIGATRYEPKGENRFLKTGDKISIVSFNHTKYSLNDITNFIKNDDDMSKFDDISVLKQVVK
;
A
#
# COMPACT_ATOMS: atom_id res chain seq x y z
N MET A 1 0.03 -2.05 5.29
CA MET A 1 0.68 -2.09 6.63
C MET A 1 0.83 -0.66 7.11
N VAL A 2 0.94 -0.40 8.43
CA VAL A 2 1.13 0.97 8.92
C VAL A 2 2.51 1.18 9.57
N GLY A 3 3.20 2.26 9.20
CA GLY A 3 4.45 2.69 9.84
C GLY A 3 5.72 1.93 9.44
N ASN A 4 5.76 1.33 8.25
CA ASN A 4 6.96 0.61 7.77
C ASN A 4 7.93 1.51 6.96
N PHE A 5 7.59 2.77 6.78
CA PHE A 5 8.45 3.76 6.13
C PHE A 5 8.56 4.97 7.05
N ALA A 6 9.79 5.42 7.31
CA ALA A 6 10.05 6.47 8.28
C ALA A 6 9.33 7.79 7.89
N PHE A 7 8.79 8.49 8.88
CA PHE A 7 8.12 9.79 8.77
C PHE A 7 6.80 9.84 7.98
N HIS A 8 6.37 8.75 7.35
CA HIS A 8 5.10 8.76 6.60
C HIS A 8 3.89 9.01 7.51
N LEU A 9 3.85 8.37 8.69
CA LEU A 9 2.73 8.49 9.64
C LEU A 9 2.50 9.92 10.12
N GLU A 10 3.59 10.64 10.35
CA GLU A 10 3.61 12.04 10.73
C GLU A 10 3.05 12.91 9.60
N GLN A 11 3.49 12.69 8.36
CA GLN A 11 2.98 13.42 7.19
C GLN A 11 1.50 13.13 6.91
N ALA A 12 1.05 11.90 7.14
CA ALA A 12 -0.35 11.51 6.99
C ALA A 12 -1.25 12.08 8.11
N GLY A 13 -0.67 12.64 9.17
CA GLY A 13 -1.41 13.13 10.34
C GLY A 13 -2.03 12.00 11.17
N GLU A 14 -1.49 10.79 11.09
CA GLU A 14 -2.05 9.59 11.74
C GLU A 14 -1.23 9.15 12.96
N ALA A 15 -0.06 9.73 13.21
CA ALA A 15 0.84 9.33 14.31
C ALA A 15 0.15 9.26 15.69
N SER A 16 -0.79 10.16 15.98
CA SER A 16 -1.54 10.17 17.25
C SER A 16 -2.43 8.94 17.45
N ASP A 17 -2.91 8.33 16.36
CA ASP A 17 -3.80 7.16 16.41
C ASP A 17 -3.05 5.91 16.90
N PHE A 18 -1.72 5.94 16.85
CA PHE A 18 -0.83 4.81 17.18
C PHE A 18 -0.02 5.01 18.46
N VAL A 19 -0.28 6.07 19.24
CA VAL A 19 0.52 6.42 20.44
C VAL A 19 0.55 5.31 21.50
N ASP A 20 -0.55 4.58 21.65
CA ASP A 20 -0.69 3.51 22.65
C ASP A 20 -0.17 2.15 22.15
N ILE A 21 0.25 2.06 20.89
CA ILE A 21 0.73 0.82 20.29
C ILE A 21 2.22 0.64 20.58
N LYS A 22 2.53 -0.38 21.39
CA LYS A 22 3.90 -0.76 21.73
C LYS A 22 4.50 -1.61 20.62
N THR A 23 5.67 -1.24 20.15
CA THR A 23 6.45 -2.00 19.18
C THR A 23 7.71 -2.60 19.80
N GLN A 24 8.23 -3.67 19.20
CA GLN A 24 9.47 -4.32 19.66
C GLN A 24 10.70 -3.41 19.46
N GLU A 25 10.71 -2.65 18.37
CA GLU A 25 11.76 -1.69 18.00
C GLU A 25 11.10 -0.34 17.64
N VAL A 26 11.87 0.75 17.67
CA VAL A 26 11.38 2.11 17.37
C VAL A 26 10.78 2.19 15.96
N ASP A 27 11.49 1.60 14.99
CA ASP A 27 11.18 1.68 13.56
C ASP A 27 10.28 0.53 13.07
N ALA A 28 9.79 -0.32 13.98
CA ALA A 28 8.90 -1.40 13.62
C ALA A 28 7.52 -0.86 13.19
N PRO A 29 6.88 -1.50 12.19
CA PRO A 29 5.53 -1.14 11.81
C PRO A 29 4.58 -1.30 13.00
N LYS A 30 3.53 -0.49 13.04
CA LYS A 30 2.61 -0.42 14.18
C LYS A 30 1.53 -1.51 14.13
N GLY A 31 1.28 -2.11 12.97
CA GLY A 31 0.31 -3.20 12.83
C GLY A 31 -0.14 -3.43 11.39
N ILE A 32 -1.05 -4.40 11.24
CA ILE A 32 -1.70 -4.74 9.98
C ILE A 32 -3.20 -4.48 10.13
N PHE A 33 -3.83 -3.94 9.10
CA PHE A 33 -5.27 -3.75 9.03
C PHE A 33 -5.78 -4.29 7.68
N PRO A 34 -7.03 -4.78 7.61
CA PRO A 34 -7.63 -5.18 6.35
C PRO A 34 -8.13 -3.95 5.58
N PHE A 35 -7.95 -3.94 4.26
CA PHE A 35 -8.68 -3.03 3.38
C PHE A 35 -9.86 -3.73 2.68
N TYR A 36 -9.78 -5.04 2.44
CA TYR A 36 -10.85 -5.80 1.78
C TYR A 36 -10.75 -7.28 2.19
N ILE A 37 -11.91 -7.89 2.45
CA ILE A 37 -12.02 -9.31 2.78
C ILE A 37 -13.23 -9.89 2.02
N PRO A 38 -13.02 -10.70 0.97
CA PRO A 38 -14.11 -11.27 0.18
C PRO A 38 -15.12 -12.03 1.04
N GLY A 39 -16.40 -11.71 0.89
CA GLY A 39 -17.51 -12.38 1.58
C GLY A 39 -17.76 -11.93 3.03
N PHE A 40 -17.07 -10.90 3.53
CA PHE A 40 -17.41 -10.29 4.81
C PHE A 40 -18.66 -9.42 4.73
N ASP A 41 -19.32 -9.22 5.86
CA ASP A 41 -20.42 -8.26 5.97
C ASP A 41 -19.88 -6.82 6.08
N GLY A 42 -20.69 -5.85 5.63
CA GLY A 42 -20.40 -4.43 5.77
C GLY A 42 -19.30 -3.93 4.83
N PHE A 43 -18.58 -2.89 5.26
CA PHE A 43 -17.66 -2.16 4.38
C PHE A 43 -16.42 -2.99 4.00
N LEU A 44 -15.94 -3.88 4.88
CA LEU A 44 -14.78 -4.74 4.58
C LEU A 44 -15.07 -5.79 3.50
N GLY A 45 -16.35 -6.13 3.29
CA GLY A 45 -16.77 -7.00 2.19
C GLY A 45 -16.97 -6.29 0.86
N ARG A 46 -16.93 -4.95 0.84
CA ARG A 46 -17.08 -4.19 -0.40
C ARG A 46 -15.77 -4.26 -1.17
N ASP A 47 -15.84 -4.77 -2.40
CA ASP A 47 -14.74 -4.65 -3.35
C ASP A 47 -14.45 -3.17 -3.58
N CYS A 48 -13.23 -2.76 -3.23
CA CYS A 48 -12.76 -1.39 -3.24
C CYS A 48 -11.65 -1.14 -4.27
N ILE A 49 -11.38 -2.13 -5.14
CA ILE A 49 -10.35 -2.04 -6.18
C ILE A 49 -10.97 -1.52 -7.48
N ASP A 50 -10.43 -0.42 -8.02
CA ASP A 50 -10.66 0.00 -9.41
C ASP A 50 -9.34 0.51 -9.99
N ASN A 51 -8.78 -0.25 -10.94
CA ASN A 51 -7.47 0.07 -11.52
C ASN A 51 -7.51 1.24 -12.53
N LEU A 52 -8.69 1.75 -12.87
CA LEU A 52 -8.87 2.89 -13.78
C LEU A 52 -9.30 4.16 -13.04
N ASN A 53 -10.05 4.03 -11.94
CA ASN A 53 -10.62 5.17 -11.22
C ASN A 53 -10.34 5.11 -9.73
N LEU A 54 -10.08 6.29 -9.15
CA LEU A 54 -10.15 6.48 -7.71
C LEU A 54 -11.43 7.23 -7.38
N ILE A 55 -12.37 6.60 -6.67
CA ILE A 55 -13.69 7.17 -6.39
C ILE A 55 -13.68 7.87 -5.03
N LEU A 56 -13.84 9.19 -5.02
CA LEU A 56 -13.84 9.99 -3.79
C LEU A 56 -15.09 9.73 -2.94
N ALA A 57 -14.89 9.74 -1.61
CA ALA A 57 -16.00 9.87 -0.67
C ALA A 57 -16.42 11.34 -0.55
N ARG A 58 -17.72 11.61 -0.68
CA ARG A 58 -18.26 12.98 -0.68
C ARG A 58 -17.90 13.72 0.60
N GLY A 59 -17.31 14.91 0.45
CA GLY A 59 -17.00 15.81 1.57
C GLY A 59 -15.88 15.30 2.48
N LYS A 60 -15.05 14.37 1.99
CA LYS A 60 -13.89 13.85 2.72
C LYS A 60 -12.61 14.31 2.03
N ASP A 61 -11.63 14.68 2.84
CA ASP A 61 -10.27 14.92 2.37
C ASP A 61 -9.58 13.57 2.17
N ILE A 62 -9.09 13.31 0.97
CA ILE A 62 -8.50 12.03 0.58
C ILE A 62 -7.12 12.27 -0.02
N GLN A 63 -6.15 11.44 0.38
CA GLN A 63 -4.83 11.37 -0.24
C GLN A 63 -4.63 9.99 -0.87
N ALA A 64 -3.88 9.94 -1.96
CA ALA A 64 -3.33 8.68 -2.46
C ALA A 64 -2.21 8.25 -1.52
N GLU A 65 -2.01 6.94 -1.37
CA GLU A 65 -0.90 6.38 -0.60
C GLU A 65 -0.14 5.41 -1.50
N PRO A 66 0.94 5.88 -2.13
CA PRO A 66 1.78 5.04 -2.97
C PRO A 66 2.52 4.00 -2.16
N GLU A 67 2.21 2.73 -2.41
CA GLU A 67 2.84 1.59 -1.74
C GLU A 67 3.35 0.55 -2.75
N ILE A 68 4.15 -0.38 -2.25
CA ILE A 68 4.31 -1.70 -2.86
C ILE A 68 3.32 -2.67 -2.21
N ALA A 69 2.61 -3.42 -3.04
CA ALA A 69 1.87 -4.59 -2.62
C ALA A 69 2.63 -5.87 -3.00
N ILE A 70 2.56 -6.88 -2.15
CA ILE A 70 3.12 -8.21 -2.35
C ILE A 70 1.96 -9.19 -2.35
N ARG A 71 1.83 -9.98 -3.41
CA ARG A 71 0.97 -11.15 -3.42
C ARG A 71 1.75 -12.31 -2.83
N CYS A 72 1.21 -12.89 -1.78
CA CYS A 72 1.79 -14.00 -1.04
C CYS A 72 0.84 -15.21 -1.03
N GLU A 73 1.42 -16.39 -0.88
CA GLU A 73 0.71 -17.59 -0.43
C GLU A 73 0.99 -17.82 1.06
N PHE A 74 -0.06 -17.99 1.84
CA PHE A 74 0.00 -18.32 3.26
C PHE A 74 -0.15 -19.82 3.47
N GLU A 75 0.77 -20.43 4.22
CA GLU A 75 0.64 -21.78 4.76
C GLU A 75 0.11 -21.69 6.20
N TYR A 76 -0.92 -22.48 6.49
CA TYR A 76 -1.52 -22.54 7.83
C TYR A 76 -1.28 -23.90 8.48
N GLU A 77 -1.06 -23.89 9.79
CA GLU A 77 -0.98 -25.09 10.62
C GLU A 77 -1.66 -24.80 11.96
N ASN A 78 -2.56 -25.68 12.41
CA ASN A 78 -3.29 -25.53 13.67
C ASN A 78 -4.00 -24.17 13.85
N GLY A 79 -4.49 -23.58 12.75
CA GLY A 79 -5.24 -22.32 12.77
C GLY A 79 -4.39 -21.05 12.87
N ILE A 80 -3.07 -21.15 12.78
CA ILE A 80 -2.13 -20.03 12.71
C ILE A 80 -1.34 -20.07 11.39
N ILE A 81 -0.71 -18.94 11.02
CA ILE A 81 0.21 -18.90 9.88
C ILE A 81 1.51 -19.59 10.28
N LYS A 82 1.89 -20.59 9.50
CA LYS A 82 3.16 -21.31 9.62
C LYS A 82 4.25 -20.67 8.77
N ASP A 83 3.93 -20.38 7.52
CA ASP A 83 4.86 -19.79 6.57
C ASP A 83 4.17 -18.86 5.56
N ILE A 84 4.96 -18.00 4.93
CA ILE A 84 4.53 -17.01 3.95
C ILE A 84 5.49 -17.04 2.75
N THR A 85 4.96 -17.35 1.58
CA THR A 85 5.73 -17.38 0.33
C THR A 85 5.36 -16.18 -0.55
N PRO A 86 6.25 -15.19 -0.75
CA PRO A 86 6.03 -14.11 -1.71
C PRO A 86 6.06 -14.62 -3.15
N ILE A 87 5.08 -14.23 -3.96
CA ILE A 87 4.93 -14.70 -5.35
C ILE A 87 5.22 -13.58 -6.35
N ALA A 88 4.66 -12.39 -6.10
CA ALA A 88 4.82 -11.23 -6.97
C ALA A 88 4.69 -9.94 -6.17
N PHE A 89 5.22 -8.85 -6.70
CA PHE A 89 4.98 -7.50 -6.18
C PHE A 89 4.45 -6.56 -7.25
N MET A 90 3.83 -5.46 -6.84
CA MET A 90 3.21 -4.49 -7.74
C MET A 90 3.11 -3.11 -7.10
N ALA A 91 3.03 -2.07 -7.93
CA ALA A 91 2.63 -0.74 -7.49
C ALA A 91 1.18 -0.77 -6.95
N PHE A 92 0.93 -0.06 -5.86
CA PHE A 92 -0.38 -0.06 -5.19
C PHE A 92 -0.75 1.34 -4.72
N ASN A 93 -2.06 1.64 -4.71
CA ASN A 93 -2.61 2.83 -4.08
C ASN A 93 -3.46 2.46 -2.87
N ASP A 94 -3.00 2.77 -1.66
CA ASP A 94 -3.77 2.61 -0.42
C ASP A 94 -4.56 3.88 -0.06
N ALA A 95 -5.23 4.51 -1.02
CA ALA A 95 -5.83 5.84 -0.81
C ALA A 95 -6.71 5.91 0.44
N SER A 96 -6.61 7.03 1.16
CA SER A 96 -7.06 7.11 2.55
C SER A 96 -7.79 8.41 2.83
N ILE A 97 -8.89 8.32 3.59
CA ILE A 97 -9.56 9.48 4.18
C ILE A 97 -8.69 10.04 5.30
N ARG A 98 -8.45 11.34 5.26
CA ARG A 98 -7.69 12.09 6.28
C ARG A 98 -8.61 12.81 7.25
N GLY A 99 -8.13 12.97 8.47
CA GLY A 99 -8.80 13.78 9.51
C GLY A 99 -10.16 13.26 9.98
N ASP A 100 -10.54 12.02 9.65
CA ASP A 100 -11.82 11.46 10.09
C ASP A 100 -11.78 11.06 11.57
N LYS A 101 -12.36 11.92 12.40
CA LYS A 101 -12.48 11.71 13.86
C LYS A 101 -13.57 10.72 14.25
N THR A 102 -14.39 10.27 13.31
CA THR A 102 -15.48 9.31 13.57
C THR A 102 -15.03 7.86 13.39
N ALA A 103 -13.91 7.65 12.69
CA ALA A 103 -13.33 6.34 12.50
C ALA A 103 -12.75 5.81 13.82
N THR A 104 -13.20 4.63 14.23
CA THR A 104 -12.68 3.88 15.37
C THR A 104 -11.64 2.85 14.97
N LYS A 105 -11.62 2.45 13.69
CA LYS A 105 -10.63 1.55 13.09
C LYS A 105 -10.02 2.20 11.86
N ILE A 106 -8.73 1.96 11.62
CA ILE A 106 -8.05 2.52 10.45
C ILE A 106 -8.68 2.02 9.14
N SER A 107 -9.13 0.77 9.08
CA SER A 107 -9.75 0.18 7.90
C SER A 107 -10.96 0.97 7.38
N GLN A 108 -11.70 1.65 8.27
CA GLN A 108 -12.83 2.51 7.90
C GLN A 108 -12.42 3.72 7.05
N LYS A 109 -11.18 4.20 7.23
CA LYS A 109 -10.57 5.27 6.42
C LYS A 109 -10.04 4.75 5.08
N LYS A 110 -9.94 3.44 4.90
CA LYS A 110 -9.24 2.77 3.78
C LYS A 110 -10.20 2.23 2.74
N ASN A 111 -11.26 1.55 3.17
CA ASN A 111 -12.31 1.08 2.28
C ASN A 111 -13.53 1.99 2.44
N PHE A 112 -13.54 3.08 1.67
CA PHE A 112 -14.58 4.12 1.71
C PHE A 112 -15.42 4.21 0.43
N SER A 113 -15.00 3.57 -0.66
CA SER A 113 -15.73 3.52 -1.93
C SER A 113 -15.42 2.22 -2.67
N SER A 114 -16.06 2.00 -3.82
CA SER A 114 -15.75 0.86 -4.69
C SER A 114 -14.48 1.04 -5.53
N GLY A 115 -13.75 2.14 -5.33
CA GLY A 115 -12.51 2.44 -6.04
C GLY A 115 -11.59 3.26 -5.14
N SER A 116 -11.44 2.87 -3.87
CA SER A 116 -10.50 3.53 -2.96
C SER A 116 -9.09 2.95 -3.05
N LYS A 117 -8.92 1.84 -3.77
CA LYS A 117 -7.65 1.16 -4.00
C LYS A 117 -7.45 0.86 -5.47
N GLY A 118 -6.21 0.54 -5.83
CA GLY A 118 -5.86 0.02 -7.14
C GLY A 118 -4.47 -0.59 -7.10
N PHE A 119 -4.14 -1.40 -8.10
CA PHE A 119 -2.83 -1.99 -8.26
C PHE A 119 -2.40 -2.08 -9.72
N GLY A 120 -1.08 -2.02 -9.94
CA GLY A 120 -0.48 -2.21 -11.26
C GLY A 120 -0.35 -3.68 -11.64
N ASN A 121 0.27 -3.93 -12.80
CA ASN A 121 0.64 -5.28 -13.22
C ASN A 121 1.66 -5.92 -12.26
N GLU A 122 1.63 -7.25 -12.17
CA GLU A 122 2.50 -8.00 -11.28
C GLU A 122 3.91 -8.17 -11.87
N ILE A 123 4.91 -8.04 -11.00
CA ILE A 123 6.30 -8.44 -11.26
C ILE A 123 6.59 -9.67 -10.40
N LYS A 124 6.93 -10.79 -11.04
CA LYS A 124 7.20 -12.06 -10.35
C LYS A 124 8.45 -11.97 -9.50
N ILE A 125 8.35 -12.40 -8.25
CA ILE A 125 9.49 -12.49 -7.34
C ILE A 125 10.28 -13.76 -7.68
N ASP A 126 11.60 -13.63 -7.85
CA ASP A 126 12.52 -14.76 -7.96
C ASP A 126 13.03 -15.21 -6.59
N LYS A 127 13.48 -14.24 -5.78
CA LYS A 127 13.89 -14.36 -4.39
C LYS A 127 13.46 -13.10 -3.65
N PHE A 128 13.07 -13.27 -2.39
CA PHE A 128 12.67 -12.15 -1.54
C PHE A 128 13.76 -11.84 -0.51
N ASP A 129 14.95 -11.52 -1.04
CA ASP A 129 16.14 -11.12 -0.30
C ASP A 129 16.97 -10.10 -1.10
N GLU A 130 18.10 -9.66 -0.54
CA GLU A 130 19.01 -8.66 -1.15
C GLU A 130 19.63 -9.09 -2.50
N THR A 131 19.57 -10.39 -2.83
CA THR A 131 20.07 -10.95 -4.10
C THR A 131 18.98 -11.16 -5.14
N GLY A 132 17.72 -10.95 -4.78
CA GLY A 132 16.57 -11.07 -5.68
C GLY A 132 16.21 -9.77 -6.37
N ILE A 133 15.33 -9.87 -7.39
CA ILE A 133 15.00 -8.72 -8.24
C ILE A 133 14.37 -7.55 -7.48
N CYS A 134 13.69 -7.78 -6.35
CA CYS A 134 13.06 -6.70 -5.58
C CYS A 134 14.06 -5.63 -5.14
N ASN A 135 15.34 -6.01 -4.96
CA ASN A 135 16.40 -5.09 -4.58
C ASN A 135 16.72 -4.05 -5.67
N ASP A 136 16.41 -4.36 -6.92
CA ASP A 136 16.65 -3.51 -8.08
C ASP A 136 15.47 -2.58 -8.40
N TYR A 137 14.44 -2.53 -7.55
CA TYR A 137 13.23 -1.75 -7.81
C TYR A 137 13.10 -0.54 -6.90
N SER A 138 12.53 0.52 -7.48
CA SER A 138 12.09 1.73 -6.77
C SER A 138 10.60 1.96 -7.00
N LEU A 139 9.98 2.70 -6.09
CA LEU A 139 8.62 3.20 -6.18
C LEU A 139 8.65 4.72 -6.30
N VAL A 140 7.87 5.28 -7.22
CA VAL A 140 7.63 6.73 -7.33
C VAL A 140 6.17 6.98 -7.71
N SER A 141 5.65 8.16 -7.37
CA SER A 141 4.32 8.56 -7.81
C SER A 141 4.25 10.00 -8.29
N PHE A 142 3.24 10.27 -9.12
CA PHE A 142 3.01 11.55 -9.75
C PHE A 142 1.53 11.91 -9.68
N LEU A 143 1.26 13.21 -9.58
CA LEU A 143 -0.08 13.78 -9.71
C LEU A 143 -0.09 14.71 -10.92
N LYS A 144 -1.07 14.52 -11.81
CA LYS A 144 -1.44 15.49 -12.84
C LYS A 144 -2.81 16.07 -12.52
N SER A 145 -2.88 17.38 -12.39
CA SER A 145 -4.08 18.15 -12.03
C SER A 145 -4.22 19.30 -13.01
N ASN A 146 -5.14 19.19 -13.98
CA ASN A 146 -5.20 20.09 -15.14
C ASN A 146 -3.84 20.16 -15.86
N GLU A 147 -3.23 21.34 -15.92
CA GLU A 147 -1.90 21.59 -16.51
C GLU A 147 -0.75 21.36 -15.52
N GLU A 148 -1.02 21.19 -14.23
CA GLU A 148 0.04 20.94 -13.25
C GLU A 148 0.43 19.46 -13.24
N PHE A 149 1.75 19.20 -13.29
CA PHE A 149 2.32 17.88 -13.12
C PHE A 149 3.49 17.95 -12.13
N PHE A 150 3.48 17.09 -11.11
CA PHE A 150 4.56 17.02 -10.13
C PHE A 150 4.68 15.61 -9.54
N ARG A 151 5.87 15.30 -8.98
CA ARG A 151 6.05 14.10 -8.15
C ARG A 151 5.24 14.24 -6.88
N TYR A 152 4.37 13.26 -6.64
CA TYR A 152 3.46 13.25 -5.51
C TYR A 152 4.11 12.62 -4.28
N GLY A 153 4.72 11.46 -4.45
CA GLY A 153 5.56 10.78 -3.48
C GLY A 153 7.02 10.75 -3.92
N GLU A 154 7.91 10.51 -2.96
CA GLU A 154 9.34 10.39 -3.23
C GLU A 154 9.66 9.18 -4.11
N CYS A 155 10.87 9.15 -4.67
CA CYS A 155 11.39 7.98 -5.37
C CYS A 155 12.20 7.15 -4.38
N ALA A 156 11.58 6.16 -3.74
CA ALA A 156 12.21 5.31 -2.73
C ALA A 156 12.57 3.94 -3.31
N LYS A 157 13.70 3.37 -2.91
CA LYS A 157 14.04 1.98 -3.23
C LYS A 157 13.22 1.04 -2.34
N ILE A 158 12.85 -0.12 -2.85
CA ILE A 158 12.16 -1.13 -2.02
C ILE A 158 13.04 -1.58 -0.84
N SER A 159 14.36 -1.56 -1.01
CA SER A 159 15.33 -1.88 0.04
C SER A 159 15.45 -0.81 1.14
N GLU A 160 14.83 0.36 0.99
CA GLU A 160 14.84 1.44 2.00
C GLU A 160 13.70 1.31 3.02
N TYR A 161 12.78 0.36 2.85
CA TYR A 161 11.77 0.05 3.87
C TYR A 161 12.41 -0.50 5.15
N ASN A 162 11.90 -0.08 6.31
CA ASN A 162 12.45 -0.46 7.62
C ASN A 162 12.39 -1.98 7.84
N TYR A 163 11.28 -2.59 7.44
CA TYR A 163 11.11 -4.04 7.39
C TYR A 163 10.92 -4.46 5.93
N ILE A 164 11.87 -5.25 5.46
CA ILE A 164 11.86 -5.88 4.14
C ILE A 164 12.43 -7.31 4.25
N TYR A 165 12.22 -8.14 3.21
CA TYR A 165 12.76 -9.51 3.11
C TYR A 165 12.36 -10.40 4.30
N ALA A 166 13.28 -11.24 4.79
CA ALA A 166 13.04 -12.13 5.92
C ALA A 166 12.56 -11.40 7.20
N LYS A 167 13.07 -10.18 7.45
CA LYS A 167 12.63 -9.36 8.59
C LYS A 167 11.14 -9.00 8.47
N LEU A 168 10.70 -8.62 7.27
CA LEU A 168 9.29 -8.33 6.97
C LEU A 168 8.42 -9.58 7.11
N LEU A 169 8.81 -10.70 6.49
CA LEU A 169 8.00 -11.93 6.51
C LEU A 169 7.84 -12.48 7.93
N GLY A 170 8.92 -12.47 8.72
CA GLY A 170 8.87 -12.84 10.13
C GLY A 170 7.89 -11.95 10.91
N TRP A 171 7.98 -10.63 10.73
CA TRP A 171 7.10 -9.68 11.39
C TRP A 171 5.63 -9.84 10.97
N ILE A 172 5.34 -10.04 9.68
CA ILE A 172 3.98 -10.26 9.19
C ILE A 172 3.40 -11.51 9.84
N LYS A 173 4.14 -12.63 9.84
CA LYS A 173 3.71 -13.88 10.45
C LYS A 173 3.39 -13.69 11.94
N ASP A 174 4.32 -13.10 12.68
CA ASP A 174 4.15 -12.88 14.12
C ASP A 174 2.97 -11.94 14.41
N THR A 175 2.80 -10.91 13.59
CA THR A 175 1.70 -9.94 13.73
C THR A 175 0.34 -10.60 13.46
N PHE A 176 0.18 -11.35 12.37
CA PHE A 176 -1.07 -12.08 12.11
C PHE A 176 -1.41 -13.09 13.21
N ASN A 177 -0.40 -13.73 13.79
CA ASN A 177 -0.60 -14.74 14.82
C ASN A 177 -0.85 -14.16 16.23
N SER A 178 -0.54 -12.88 16.46
CA SER A 178 -0.59 -12.28 17.81
C SER A 178 -1.44 -11.01 17.94
N GLN A 179 -1.67 -10.25 16.85
CA GLN A 179 -2.41 -8.99 16.91
C GLN A 179 -3.87 -9.23 17.31
N LYS A 180 -4.28 -8.54 18.38
CA LYS A 180 -5.65 -8.51 18.91
C LYS A 180 -6.33 -7.20 18.58
N ASP A 181 -7.66 -7.20 18.70
CA ASP A 181 -8.43 -5.96 18.63
C ASP A 181 -7.94 -5.00 19.71
N PHE A 182 -7.34 -3.89 19.27
CA PHE A 182 -6.76 -2.90 20.15
C PHE A 182 -6.62 -1.56 19.43
N SER A 183 -7.08 -0.47 20.08
CA SER A 183 -7.10 0.87 19.47
C SER A 183 -7.72 0.82 18.06
N VAL A 184 -7.02 1.35 17.06
CA VAL A 184 -7.44 1.41 15.65
C VAL A 184 -7.25 0.12 14.85
N LEU A 185 -6.73 -0.95 15.48
CA LEU A 185 -6.41 -2.23 14.83
C LEU A 185 -7.42 -3.33 15.18
N GLU A 186 -7.67 -4.22 14.22
CA GLU A 186 -8.55 -5.39 14.35
C GLU A 186 -7.80 -6.65 14.83
N ASP A 187 -8.54 -7.63 15.35
CA ASP A 187 -8.02 -8.99 15.61
C ASP A 187 -7.81 -9.75 14.29
N LEU A 188 -6.54 -9.94 13.92
CA LEU A 188 -6.18 -10.60 12.66
C LEU A 188 -6.47 -12.10 12.69
N GLY A 189 -6.34 -12.75 13.85
CA GLY A 189 -6.67 -14.17 14.00
C GLY A 189 -8.16 -14.43 13.77
N GLU A 190 -9.03 -13.55 14.27
CA GLU A 190 -10.46 -13.63 13.99
C GLU A 190 -10.78 -13.39 12.51
N ILE A 191 -10.10 -12.42 11.87
CA ILE A 191 -10.24 -12.16 10.44
C ILE A 191 -9.84 -13.40 9.62
N LEU A 192 -8.69 -14.01 9.89
CA LEU A 192 -8.22 -15.22 9.21
C LEU A 192 -9.22 -16.38 9.35
N ARG A 193 -9.76 -16.57 10.56
CA ARG A 193 -10.77 -17.60 10.82
C ARG A 193 -12.06 -17.34 10.03
N LYS A 194 -12.56 -16.10 10.03
CA LYS A 194 -13.80 -15.72 9.33
C LYS A 194 -13.65 -15.74 7.81
N SER A 195 -12.45 -15.47 7.28
CA SER A 195 -12.18 -15.55 5.83
C SER A 195 -12.03 -16.99 5.34
N GLY A 196 -11.97 -17.96 6.26
CA GLY A 196 -11.75 -19.36 5.94
C GLY A 196 -10.31 -19.66 5.55
N TYR A 197 -9.34 -18.94 6.14
CA TYR A 197 -7.90 -19.16 5.94
C TYR A 197 -7.50 -19.12 4.46
N LYS A 198 -7.85 -18.03 3.78
CA LYS A 198 -7.47 -17.80 2.37
C LYS A 198 -5.96 -17.82 2.23
N LYS A 199 -5.46 -18.65 1.29
CA LYS A 199 -4.04 -18.80 1.04
C LYS A 199 -3.47 -17.63 0.24
N ASP A 200 -4.15 -17.21 -0.82
CA ASP A 200 -3.74 -16.06 -1.62
C ASP A 200 -4.10 -14.75 -0.91
N VAL A 201 -3.08 -13.97 -0.56
CA VAL A 201 -3.22 -12.72 0.18
C VAL A 201 -2.40 -11.63 -0.49
N ILE A 202 -2.99 -10.44 -0.65
CA ILE A 202 -2.26 -9.22 -1.02
C ILE A 202 -1.95 -8.44 0.25
N ILE A 203 -0.68 -8.14 0.47
CA ILE A 203 -0.20 -7.35 1.60
C ILE A 203 0.51 -6.12 1.08
N THR A 204 0.05 -4.96 1.48
CA THR A 204 0.72 -3.69 1.19
C THR A 204 1.73 -3.40 2.30
N ILE A 205 2.94 -2.98 1.94
CA ILE A 205 4.05 -2.88 2.89
C ILE A 205 4.25 -1.48 3.46
N GLY A 206 3.30 -0.56 3.26
CA GLY A 206 3.33 0.80 3.76
C GLY A 206 3.69 1.83 2.69
N ALA A 207 3.17 3.03 2.84
CA ALA A 207 3.36 4.11 1.88
C ALA A 207 4.70 4.83 2.05
N THR A 208 5.27 5.27 0.94
CA THR A 208 6.46 6.13 0.92
C THR A 208 6.09 7.57 1.30
N ARG A 209 7.10 8.42 1.58
CA ARG A 209 6.82 9.81 1.96
C ARG A 209 6.26 10.60 0.79
N TYR A 210 5.45 11.60 1.14
CA TYR A 210 5.06 12.62 0.16
C TYR A 210 6.24 13.53 -0.15
N GLU A 211 6.32 13.97 -1.39
CA GLU A 211 7.07 15.17 -1.72
C GLU A 211 6.38 16.40 -1.10
N PRO A 212 7.09 17.53 -0.87
CA PRO A 212 6.52 18.69 -0.18
C PRO A 212 5.19 19.21 -0.77
N LYS A 213 5.01 19.07 -2.09
CA LYS A 213 3.74 19.43 -2.77
C LYS A 213 2.61 18.43 -2.52
N GLY A 214 2.91 17.17 -2.25
CA GLY A 214 1.95 16.10 -1.99
C GLY A 214 1.42 16.10 -0.56
N GLU A 215 2.24 16.50 0.42
CA GLU A 215 1.96 16.39 1.86
C GLU A 215 0.64 17.06 2.26
N ASN A 216 0.34 18.23 1.71
CA ASN A 216 -0.90 18.99 2.00
C ASN A 216 -1.88 19.02 0.82
N ARG A 217 -1.74 18.09 -0.14
CA ARG A 217 -2.58 18.04 -1.35
C ARG A 217 -3.59 16.90 -1.29
N PHE A 218 -4.85 17.24 -0.99
CA PHE A 218 -6.00 16.34 -1.09
C PHE A 218 -6.50 16.24 -2.53
N LEU A 219 -6.88 15.03 -2.96
CA LEU A 219 -7.32 14.70 -4.31
C LEU A 219 -8.64 15.41 -4.67
N LYS A 220 -8.79 15.72 -5.96
CA LYS A 220 -9.97 16.35 -6.54
C LYS A 220 -10.39 15.59 -7.80
N THR A 221 -11.69 15.57 -8.09
CA THR A 221 -12.22 15.01 -9.33
C THR A 221 -11.47 15.58 -10.54
N GLY A 222 -11.02 14.71 -11.44
CA GLY A 222 -10.22 15.05 -12.62
C GLY A 222 -8.70 14.94 -12.41
N ASP A 223 -8.23 14.84 -11.17
CA ASP A 223 -6.82 14.50 -10.90
C ASP A 223 -6.48 13.13 -11.53
N LYS A 224 -5.24 12.99 -11.99
CA LYS A 224 -4.68 11.70 -12.45
C LYS A 224 -3.52 11.33 -11.56
N ILE A 225 -3.64 10.19 -10.87
CA ILE A 225 -2.60 9.59 -10.06
C ILE A 225 -1.87 8.55 -10.88
N SER A 226 -0.54 8.59 -10.87
CA SER A 226 0.31 7.53 -11.44
C SER A 226 1.25 7.04 -10.37
N ILE A 227 1.27 5.73 -10.12
CA ILE A 227 2.15 5.07 -9.16
C ILE A 227 2.93 4.02 -9.93
N VAL A 228 4.25 4.10 -9.85
CA VAL A 228 5.15 3.33 -10.71
C VAL A 228 6.22 2.66 -9.87
N SER A 229 6.24 1.34 -9.91
CA SER A 229 7.40 0.57 -9.48
C SER A 229 8.21 0.17 -10.71
N PHE A 230 9.52 0.42 -10.71
CA PHE A 230 10.36 0.21 -11.88
C PHE A 230 11.74 -0.31 -11.48
N ASN A 231 12.37 -1.08 -12.36
CA ASN A 231 13.76 -1.50 -12.17
C ASN A 231 14.70 -0.29 -12.35
N HIS A 232 15.25 0.21 -11.24
CA HIS A 232 16.10 1.40 -11.22
C HIS A 232 17.53 1.15 -11.71
N THR A 233 17.91 -0.10 -11.98
CA THR A 233 19.18 -0.42 -12.65
C THR A 233 19.08 -0.26 -14.17
N LYS A 234 17.86 -0.27 -14.72
CA LYS A 234 17.58 -0.15 -16.16
C LYS A 234 17.02 1.21 -16.56
N TYR A 235 16.21 1.82 -15.72
CA TYR A 235 15.58 3.11 -15.98
C TYR A 235 15.98 4.13 -14.92
N SER A 236 16.25 5.36 -15.34
CA SER A 236 16.39 6.49 -14.43
C SER A 236 15.02 7.04 -14.02
N LEU A 237 14.97 7.77 -12.91
CA LEU A 237 13.77 8.53 -12.53
C LEU A 237 13.33 9.50 -13.64
N ASN A 238 14.27 10.04 -14.41
CA ASN A 238 13.94 10.94 -15.52
C ASN A 238 13.23 10.20 -16.67
N ASP A 239 13.63 8.96 -16.95
CA ASP A 239 12.96 8.13 -17.97
C ASP A 239 11.51 7.87 -17.56
N ILE A 240 11.29 7.41 -16.32
CA ILE A 240 9.94 7.18 -15.76
C ILE A 240 9.10 8.46 -15.77
N THR A 241 9.70 9.59 -15.39
CA THR A 241 9.02 10.90 -15.42
C THR A 241 8.58 11.27 -16.84
N ASN A 242 9.42 11.02 -17.84
CA ASN A 242 9.09 11.31 -19.24
C ASN A 242 8.00 10.37 -19.77
N PHE A 243 8.06 9.08 -19.45
CA PHE A 243 7.02 8.12 -19.82
C PHE A 243 5.64 8.55 -19.30
N ILE A 244 5.56 8.99 -18.03
CA ILE A 244 4.30 9.48 -17.47
C ILE A 244 3.85 10.80 -18.12
N LYS A 245 4.76 11.76 -18.35
CA LYS A 245 4.41 13.05 -18.96
C LYS A 245 3.88 12.91 -20.38
N ASN A 246 4.46 12.00 -21.16
CA ASN A 246 4.08 11.74 -22.55
C ASN A 246 2.87 10.81 -22.67
N ASP A 247 2.37 10.30 -21.55
CA ASP A 247 1.34 9.26 -21.48
C ASP A 247 1.71 8.00 -22.28
N ASP A 248 2.98 7.61 -22.21
CA ASP A 248 3.48 6.44 -22.91
C ASP A 248 2.78 5.18 -22.39
N ASP A 249 2.54 4.25 -23.32
CA ASP A 249 2.07 2.91 -22.99
C ASP A 249 3.23 2.12 -22.38
N MET A 250 3.16 1.92 -21.06
CA MET A 250 4.14 1.16 -20.30
C MET A 250 3.77 -0.31 -20.14
N SER A 251 2.63 -0.76 -20.67
CA SER A 251 2.24 -2.19 -20.65
C SER A 251 3.20 -3.08 -21.43
N LYS A 252 4.03 -2.49 -22.29
CA LYS A 252 5.10 -3.15 -23.05
C LYS A 252 6.36 -3.48 -22.24
N PHE A 253 6.47 -2.99 -21.01
CA PHE A 253 7.65 -3.21 -20.16
C PHE A 253 7.34 -4.25 -19.08
N ASP A 254 8.01 -5.39 -19.13
CA ASP A 254 7.85 -6.47 -18.15
C ASP A 254 8.52 -6.17 -16.79
N ASP A 255 9.26 -5.06 -16.70
CA ASP A 255 10.03 -4.61 -15.53
C ASP A 255 9.55 -3.26 -14.96
N ILE A 256 8.32 -2.90 -15.30
CA ILE A 256 7.61 -1.76 -14.75
C ILE A 256 6.21 -2.22 -14.31
N SER A 257 5.88 -2.01 -13.03
CA SER A 257 4.50 -2.08 -12.53
C SER A 257 3.92 -0.69 -12.48
N VAL A 258 2.82 -0.46 -13.19
CA VAL A 258 2.16 0.86 -13.23
C VAL A 258 0.69 0.77 -12.86
N LEU A 259 0.27 1.69 -11.99
CA LEU A 259 -1.12 2.04 -11.76
C LEU A 259 -1.38 3.47 -12.20
N LYS A 260 -2.34 3.69 -13.10
CA LYS A 260 -2.84 5.01 -13.51
C LYS A 260 -4.33 5.11 -13.18
N GLN A 261 -4.70 5.93 -12.20
CA GLN A 261 -6.10 6.16 -11.82
C GLN A 261 -6.54 7.59 -12.11
N VAL A 262 -7.75 7.75 -12.63
CA VAL A 262 -8.45 9.04 -12.72
C VAL A 262 -9.34 9.21 -11.49
N VAL A 263 -9.17 10.31 -10.77
CA VAL A 263 -9.98 10.63 -9.60
C VAL A 263 -11.38 11.06 -10.04
N LYS A 264 -12.40 10.41 -9.49
CA LYS A 264 -13.82 10.65 -9.76
C LYS A 264 -14.52 11.16 -8.52
#